data_AF-A0A927CVN4-F1
#
_entry.id   AF-A0A927CVN4-F1
#
_cell.length_a   1.000
_cell.length_b   1.000
_cell.length_c   1.000
_cell.angle_alpha   90.00
_cell.angle_beta   90.00
_cell.angle_gamma   90.00
#
_symmetry.space_group_name_H-M   'P 1'
#
loop_
_entity.id
_entity.type
_entity.pdbx_description
1 polymer ?
#
loop_
_entity_poly.entity_id
_entity_poly.type
_entity_poly.pdbx_seq_one_letter_code
_entity_poly.pdbx_strand_id
1 'polypeptide(L)'
;MTKLDETLHMLKDLTDAKAIPGNEKEARDVMKKYISPYADEISTDGLGSLIATKTGEENGPKIMIAGHLDEVGFMVTRVDDKGFVYFQTVGGWWSQVMLAQRVTIVTKTGEITGVIGSKPPHILSPEARKKTVDIKDMFIDIGASAKEEAKEWGVRPGDMVVPHFEFTVMNNPKMLLAKAWDNRIGCAIAIDVLKNLKDEKHPNVVYGVGTVQEEVGLRGAKTSTFKVQPDIAFAVDVGIAGDTPGVTDKEAMGKLGNGPAIVLYDASMVSHKGLRDFVTNVADEKGIPYQFDAIPGGGTDSGSIHITANGVPALSITIPTRYIHSHAALLHRDDYENTVKLITEVVKKLDRETVNRITFD
;
A
#
# COMPACT_ATOMS: atom_id res chain seq x y z
N MET A 1 -4.99 15.24 -23.20
CA MET A 1 -4.41 14.30 -22.23
C MET A 1 -3.24 14.99 -21.56
N THR A 2 -3.22 15.03 -20.22
CA THR A 2 -2.08 15.57 -19.46
C THR A 2 -0.84 14.74 -19.80
N LYS A 3 0.27 15.40 -20.17
CA LYS A 3 1.53 14.70 -20.40
C LYS A 3 2.07 14.26 -19.04
N LEU A 4 2.17 12.95 -18.82
CA LEU A 4 2.74 12.40 -17.59
C LEU A 4 4.27 12.56 -17.66
N ASP A 5 4.88 12.98 -16.56
CA ASP A 5 6.33 12.92 -16.39
C ASP A 5 6.76 11.51 -15.94
N GLU A 6 8.05 11.28 -15.76
CA GLU A 6 8.59 9.96 -15.38
C GLU A 6 7.99 9.44 -14.07
N THR A 7 7.85 10.32 -13.07
CA THR A 7 7.25 9.99 -11.77
C THR A 7 5.80 9.57 -11.95
N LEU A 8 4.99 10.38 -12.64
CA LEU A 8 3.58 10.08 -12.86
C LEU A 8 3.39 8.82 -13.72
N HIS A 9 4.28 8.54 -14.66
CA HIS A 9 4.25 7.28 -15.41
C HIS A 9 4.50 6.07 -14.51
N MET A 10 5.50 6.14 -13.63
CA MET A 10 5.76 5.08 -12.65
C MET A 10 4.57 4.87 -11.70
N LEU A 11 4.06 5.96 -11.12
CA LEU A 11 2.93 5.89 -10.19
C LEU A 11 1.69 5.29 -10.87
N LYS A 12 1.41 5.70 -12.11
CA LYS A 12 0.32 5.13 -12.91
C LYS A 12 0.52 3.64 -13.16
N ASP A 13 1.68 3.21 -13.64
CA ASP A 13 1.99 1.80 -13.89
C ASP A 13 1.81 0.97 -12.60
N LEU A 14 2.27 1.48 -11.46
CA LEU A 14 2.10 0.82 -10.16
C LEU A 14 0.63 0.73 -9.73
N THR A 15 -0.15 1.81 -9.84
CA THR A 15 -1.57 1.81 -9.45
C THR A 15 -2.46 1.03 -10.40
N ASP A 16 -2.10 0.95 -11.69
CA ASP A 16 -2.86 0.20 -12.69
C ASP A 16 -2.69 -1.32 -12.54
N ALA A 17 -1.54 -1.75 -12.01
CA ALA A 17 -1.26 -3.16 -11.76
C ALA A 17 -2.35 -3.78 -10.87
N LYS A 18 -2.76 -5.02 -11.19
CA LYS A 18 -3.81 -5.75 -10.46
C LYS A 18 -3.17 -6.75 -9.51
N ALA A 19 -3.38 -6.56 -8.21
CA ALA A 19 -2.72 -7.41 -7.22
C ALA A 19 -3.45 -7.40 -5.88
N ILE A 20 -4.39 -8.32 -5.68
CA ILE A 20 -4.96 -8.56 -4.34
C ILE A 20 -4.03 -9.45 -3.50
N PRO A 21 -4.24 -9.58 -2.18
CA PRO A 21 -3.47 -10.51 -1.36
C PRO A 21 -3.45 -11.94 -1.93
N GLY A 22 -2.25 -12.48 -2.09
CA GLY A 22 -1.94 -13.79 -2.66
C GLY A 22 -1.85 -13.82 -4.20
N ASN A 23 -2.06 -12.68 -4.88
CA ASN A 23 -2.06 -12.56 -6.35
C ASN A 23 -1.19 -11.39 -6.85
N GLU A 24 -0.10 -11.08 -6.16
CA GLU A 24 0.66 -9.83 -6.31
C GLU A 24 1.67 -9.82 -7.47
N LYS A 25 1.65 -10.85 -8.33
CA LYS A 25 2.68 -11.02 -9.36
C LYS A 25 2.78 -9.82 -10.30
N GLU A 26 1.66 -9.26 -10.75
CA GLU A 26 1.66 -8.13 -11.69
C GLU A 26 2.28 -6.88 -11.05
N ALA A 27 1.85 -6.51 -9.83
CA ALA A 27 2.44 -5.40 -9.10
C ALA A 27 3.93 -5.62 -8.79
N ARG A 28 4.33 -6.85 -8.44
CA ARG A 28 5.74 -7.22 -8.26
C ARG A 28 6.55 -7.01 -9.53
N ASP A 29 6.05 -7.44 -10.68
CA ASP A 29 6.76 -7.31 -11.96
C ASP A 29 6.92 -5.84 -12.35
N VAL A 30 5.89 -5.01 -12.10
CA VAL A 30 5.97 -3.56 -12.30
C VAL A 30 6.98 -2.92 -11.35
N MET A 31 6.92 -3.19 -10.05
CA MET A 31 7.90 -2.66 -9.08
C MET A 31 9.32 -3.11 -9.47
N LYS A 32 9.50 -4.37 -9.85
CA LYS A 32 10.78 -4.92 -10.30
C LYS A 32 11.33 -4.16 -11.51
N LYS A 33 10.49 -3.86 -12.51
CA LYS A 33 10.87 -3.07 -13.70
C LYS A 33 11.48 -1.71 -13.29
N TYR A 34 10.88 -1.03 -12.33
CA TYR A 34 11.31 0.31 -11.92
C TYR A 34 12.47 0.31 -10.92
N ILE A 35 12.56 -0.68 -10.01
CA ILE A 35 13.57 -0.70 -8.95
C ILE A 35 14.90 -1.33 -9.40
N SER A 36 14.87 -2.29 -10.34
CA SER A 36 16.07 -3.05 -10.76
C SER A 36 17.24 -2.18 -11.26
N PRO A 37 17.04 -1.07 -11.98
CA PRO A 37 18.15 -0.20 -12.41
C PRO A 37 18.95 0.48 -11.28
N TYR A 38 18.46 0.37 -10.05
CA TYR A 38 18.99 1.03 -8.85
C TYR A 38 19.41 0.03 -7.76
N ALA A 39 19.28 -1.27 -8.02
CA ALA A 39 19.59 -2.35 -7.09
C ALA A 39 20.77 -3.18 -7.61
N ASP A 40 21.61 -3.64 -6.68
CA ASP A 40 22.72 -4.56 -6.96
C ASP A 40 22.24 -6.01 -7.02
N GLU A 41 21.19 -6.34 -6.25
CA GLU A 41 20.56 -7.66 -6.22
C GLU A 41 19.03 -7.54 -6.13
N ILE A 42 18.31 -8.43 -6.82
CA ILE A 42 16.87 -8.62 -6.66
C ILE A 42 16.59 -10.05 -6.25
N SER A 43 15.87 -10.24 -5.15
CA SER A 43 15.39 -11.55 -4.70
C SER A 43 13.93 -11.50 -4.27
N THR A 44 13.37 -12.65 -3.91
CA THR A 44 12.04 -12.73 -3.28
C THR A 44 12.04 -13.63 -2.05
N ASP A 45 11.12 -13.44 -1.12
CA ASP A 45 10.85 -14.45 -0.09
C ASP A 45 10.00 -15.62 -0.66
N GLY A 46 9.63 -16.56 0.21
CA GLY A 46 8.84 -17.74 -0.19
C GLY A 46 7.36 -17.45 -0.48
N LEU A 47 6.84 -16.29 -0.11
CA LEU A 47 5.46 -15.87 -0.41
C LEU A 47 5.38 -14.97 -1.64
N GLY A 48 6.49 -14.36 -2.04
CA GLY A 48 6.60 -13.53 -3.22
C GLY A 48 6.83 -12.04 -2.94
N SER A 49 7.21 -11.65 -1.72
CA SER A 49 7.69 -10.28 -1.47
C SER A 49 8.90 -9.99 -2.34
N LEU A 50 8.94 -8.83 -3.00
CA LEU A 50 10.12 -8.35 -3.74
C LEU A 50 11.12 -7.75 -2.77
N ILE A 51 12.41 -8.08 -2.91
CA ILE A 51 13.50 -7.54 -2.09
C ILE A 51 14.59 -7.05 -3.03
N ALA A 52 14.81 -5.74 -3.06
CA ALA A 52 15.86 -5.10 -3.83
C ALA A 52 16.97 -4.59 -2.90
N THR A 53 18.19 -5.06 -3.10
CA THR A 53 19.35 -4.71 -2.28
C THR A 53 20.16 -3.61 -2.97
N LYS A 54 20.53 -2.58 -2.22
CA LYS A 54 21.48 -1.53 -2.63
C LYS A 54 22.57 -1.42 -1.56
N THR A 55 23.79 -1.77 -1.93
CA THR A 55 24.95 -1.80 -1.04
C THR A 55 25.72 -0.49 -1.16
N GLY A 56 25.80 0.25 -0.05
CA GLY A 56 26.70 1.40 0.09
C GLY A 56 28.01 0.95 0.73
N GLU A 57 27.94 0.55 2.00
CA GLU A 57 29.05 -0.08 2.72
C GLU A 57 28.67 -1.52 3.09
N GLU A 58 29.46 -2.49 2.60
CA GLU A 58 29.16 -3.93 2.69
C GLU A 58 28.96 -4.44 4.12
N ASN A 59 29.66 -3.86 5.10
CA ASN A 59 29.57 -4.21 6.52
C ASN A 59 28.72 -3.23 7.34
N GLY A 60 28.10 -2.24 6.68
CA GLY A 60 27.21 -1.28 7.31
C GLY A 60 25.93 -1.93 7.86
N PRO A 61 25.13 -1.21 8.66
CA PRO A 61 23.86 -1.73 9.14
C PRO A 61 22.89 -1.97 7.98
N LYS A 62 21.94 -2.89 8.20
CA LYS A 62 20.92 -3.26 7.21
C LYS A 62 19.65 -2.44 7.45
N ILE A 63 19.26 -1.64 6.47
CA ILE A 63 18.10 -0.74 6.57
C ILE A 63 17.00 -1.23 5.63
N MET A 64 15.85 -1.60 6.16
CA MET A 64 14.70 -2.05 5.38
C MET A 64 13.70 -0.91 5.17
N ILE A 65 13.26 -0.70 3.92
CA ILE A 65 12.20 0.24 3.55
C ILE A 65 11.11 -0.59 2.88
N ALA A 66 9.97 -0.76 3.55
CA ALA A 66 8.91 -1.66 3.14
C ALA A 66 7.63 -0.91 2.79
N GLY A 67 7.18 -1.01 1.54
CA GLY A 67 5.78 -0.82 1.17
C GLY A 67 5.16 -2.17 0.80
N HIS A 68 3.85 -2.23 0.59
CA HIS A 68 3.16 -3.48 0.25
C HIS A 68 2.61 -3.49 -1.19
N LEU A 69 2.70 -4.66 -1.83
CA LEU A 69 2.35 -4.87 -3.23
C LEU A 69 0.86 -5.08 -3.43
N ASP A 70 0.20 -5.67 -2.44
CA ASP A 70 -1.22 -5.96 -2.49
C ASP A 70 -2.07 -4.69 -2.46
N GLU A 71 -3.31 -4.81 -2.92
CA GLU A 71 -4.37 -3.83 -2.76
C GLU A 71 -5.62 -4.58 -2.27
N VAL A 72 -6.47 -3.95 -1.48
CA VAL A 72 -7.76 -4.55 -1.14
C VAL A 72 -8.57 -4.92 -2.39
N GLY A 73 -9.24 -6.06 -2.33
CA GLY A 73 -10.08 -6.53 -3.43
C GLY A 73 -11.00 -7.66 -3.02
N PHE A 74 -11.34 -8.51 -3.98
CA PHE A 74 -12.27 -9.61 -3.76
C PHE A 74 -11.77 -10.88 -4.45
N MET A 75 -12.25 -12.02 -3.98
CA MET A 75 -11.98 -13.33 -4.58
C MET A 75 -13.29 -14.02 -4.90
N VAL A 76 -13.42 -14.55 -6.11
CA VAL A 76 -14.61 -15.32 -6.50
C VAL A 76 -14.75 -16.54 -5.59
N THR A 77 -15.95 -16.76 -5.05
CA THR A 77 -16.25 -17.93 -4.20
C THR A 77 -17.18 -18.92 -4.87
N ARG A 78 -18.17 -18.43 -5.65
CA ARG A 78 -19.10 -19.28 -6.41
C ARG A 78 -19.77 -18.51 -7.53
N VAL A 79 -20.33 -19.25 -8.48
CA VAL A 79 -21.27 -18.75 -9.50
C VAL A 79 -22.61 -19.46 -9.28
N ASP A 80 -23.70 -18.70 -9.22
CA ASP A 80 -25.05 -19.26 -9.10
C ASP A 80 -25.63 -19.73 -10.44
N ASP A 81 -26.79 -20.39 -10.40
CA ASP A 81 -27.42 -20.98 -11.58
C ASP A 81 -27.81 -19.95 -12.64
N LYS A 82 -27.97 -18.68 -12.25
CA LYS A 82 -28.31 -17.56 -13.13
C LYS A 82 -27.08 -16.83 -13.69
N GLY A 83 -25.87 -17.24 -13.31
CA GLY A 83 -24.62 -16.63 -13.79
C GLY A 83 -24.08 -15.50 -12.93
N PHE A 84 -24.70 -15.19 -11.79
CA PHE A 84 -24.15 -14.16 -10.87
C PHE A 84 -22.96 -14.72 -10.09
N VAL A 85 -21.95 -13.87 -9.92
CA VAL A 85 -20.69 -14.21 -9.26
C VAL A 85 -20.73 -13.72 -7.81
N TYR A 86 -20.45 -14.60 -6.87
CA TYR A 86 -20.31 -14.26 -5.45
C TYR A 86 -18.85 -14.23 -5.06
N PHE A 87 -18.53 -13.43 -4.05
CA PHE A 87 -17.16 -13.12 -3.70
C PHE A 87 -16.94 -13.08 -2.18
N GLN A 88 -15.66 -13.15 -1.80
CA GLN A 88 -15.14 -12.90 -0.46
C GLN A 88 -14.28 -11.63 -0.55
N THR A 89 -14.41 -10.71 0.40
CA THR A 89 -13.47 -9.58 0.52
C THR A 89 -12.11 -10.09 0.95
N VAL A 90 -11.06 -9.60 0.29
CA VAL A 90 -9.67 -9.89 0.62
C VAL A 90 -9.03 -8.54 0.94
N GLY A 91 -8.80 -8.31 2.23
CA GLY A 91 -8.59 -6.97 2.79
C GLY A 91 -9.87 -6.37 3.40
N GLY A 92 -9.71 -5.28 4.15
CA GLY A 92 -10.80 -4.61 4.85
C GLY A 92 -11.64 -3.74 3.90
N TRP A 93 -12.95 -3.96 3.83
CA TRP A 93 -13.87 -3.18 3.00
C TRP A 93 -15.05 -2.62 3.80
N TRP A 94 -15.45 -1.40 3.47
CA TRP A 94 -16.70 -0.82 3.96
C TRP A 94 -17.81 -0.97 2.92
N SER A 95 -18.96 -1.55 3.32
CA SER A 95 -20.03 -1.90 2.38
C SER A 95 -20.61 -0.71 1.62
N GLN A 96 -20.58 0.49 2.20
CA GLN A 96 -21.19 1.69 1.60
C GLN A 96 -20.44 2.24 0.38
N VAL A 97 -19.20 1.79 0.14
CA VAL A 97 -18.41 2.21 -1.04
C VAL A 97 -18.38 1.16 -2.16
N MET A 98 -19.13 0.05 -2.03
CA MET A 98 -19.04 -1.10 -2.94
C MET A 98 -20.16 -1.18 -3.99
N LEU A 99 -21.38 -0.77 -3.65
CA LEU A 99 -22.52 -0.91 -4.56
C LEU A 99 -22.36 -0.05 -5.82
N ALA A 100 -22.80 -0.59 -6.96
CA ALA A 100 -22.71 0.03 -8.29
C ALA A 100 -21.29 0.35 -8.76
N GLN A 101 -20.28 -0.28 -8.16
CA GLN A 101 -18.90 -0.12 -8.58
C GLN A 101 -18.49 -1.11 -9.67
N ARG A 102 -17.66 -0.62 -10.59
CA ARG A 102 -17.05 -1.44 -11.66
C ARG A 102 -15.84 -2.18 -11.10
N VAL A 103 -15.79 -3.47 -11.39
CA VAL A 103 -14.67 -4.35 -11.04
C VAL A 103 -14.16 -5.10 -12.26
N THR A 104 -12.94 -5.62 -12.16
CA THR A 104 -12.34 -6.53 -13.13
C THR A 104 -12.06 -7.87 -12.47
N ILE A 105 -12.66 -8.94 -12.99
CA ILE A 105 -12.31 -10.33 -12.65
C ILE A 105 -11.15 -10.76 -13.55
N VAL A 106 -10.05 -11.19 -12.95
CA VAL A 106 -8.90 -11.72 -13.69
C VAL A 106 -8.98 -13.23 -13.73
N THR A 107 -9.38 -13.76 -14.88
CA THR A 107 -9.49 -15.21 -15.10
C THR A 107 -8.25 -15.74 -15.82
N LYS A 108 -8.12 -17.07 -15.90
CA LYS A 108 -7.08 -17.73 -16.71
C LYS A 108 -7.15 -17.41 -18.21
N THR A 109 -8.29 -16.96 -18.73
CA THR A 109 -8.55 -16.70 -20.16
C THR A 109 -8.54 -15.21 -20.51
N GLY A 110 -8.49 -14.33 -19.50
CA GLY A 110 -8.49 -12.89 -19.67
C GLY A 110 -9.30 -12.17 -18.61
N GLU A 111 -9.47 -10.87 -18.83
CA GLU A 111 -10.19 -9.98 -17.92
C GLU A 111 -11.68 -9.89 -18.29
N ILE A 112 -12.54 -9.93 -17.27
CA ILE A 112 -13.98 -9.75 -17.41
C ILE A 112 -14.39 -8.55 -16.56
N THR A 113 -15.04 -7.57 -17.19
CA THR A 113 -15.64 -6.44 -16.45
C THR A 113 -16.94 -6.90 -15.80
N GLY A 114 -17.15 -6.51 -14.54
CA GLY A 114 -18.39 -6.71 -13.83
C GLY A 114 -18.80 -5.48 -13.00
N VAL A 115 -19.99 -5.53 -12.43
CA VAL A 115 -20.52 -4.51 -11.52
C VAL A 115 -21.01 -5.15 -10.23
N ILE A 116 -20.67 -4.56 -9.08
CA ILE A 116 -21.17 -5.00 -7.78
C ILE A 116 -22.63 -4.55 -7.63
N GLY A 117 -23.53 -5.52 -7.46
CA GLY A 117 -24.97 -5.33 -7.33
C GLY A 117 -25.54 -5.85 -6.01
N SER A 118 -26.81 -5.50 -5.78
CA SER A 118 -27.64 -6.06 -4.71
C SER A 118 -29.11 -6.04 -5.15
N LYS A 119 -30.02 -6.45 -4.27
CA LYS A 119 -31.46 -6.34 -4.52
C LYS A 119 -31.87 -4.86 -4.67
N PRO A 120 -32.62 -4.48 -5.72
CA PRO A 120 -33.07 -3.10 -5.90
C PRO A 120 -33.88 -2.56 -4.70
N PRO A 121 -33.75 -1.27 -4.34
CA PRO A 121 -34.41 -0.72 -3.15
C PRO A 121 -35.94 -0.84 -3.21
N HIS A 122 -36.57 -0.71 -4.38
CA HIS A 122 -38.02 -0.73 -4.53
C HIS A 122 -38.69 -2.06 -4.16
N ILE A 123 -37.95 -3.17 -4.17
CA ILE A 123 -38.45 -4.49 -3.75
C ILE A 123 -38.10 -4.82 -2.29
N LEU A 124 -37.32 -3.97 -1.62
CA LEU A 124 -37.03 -4.09 -0.20
C LEU A 124 -38.16 -3.51 0.64
N SER A 125 -38.32 -4.05 1.86
CA SER A 125 -39.21 -3.46 2.86
C SER A 125 -38.74 -2.05 3.26
N PRO A 126 -39.64 -1.17 3.73
CA PRO A 126 -39.26 0.15 4.22
C PRO A 126 -38.16 0.14 5.28
N GLU A 127 -38.13 -0.87 6.15
CA GLU A 127 -37.11 -1.05 7.19
C GLU A 127 -35.77 -1.47 6.61
N ALA A 128 -35.77 -2.38 5.62
CA ALA A 128 -34.54 -2.83 4.98
C ALA A 128 -33.88 -1.71 4.17
N ARG A 129 -34.66 -0.80 3.56
CA ARG A 129 -34.13 0.38 2.84
C ARG A 129 -33.36 1.37 3.73
N LYS A 130 -33.63 1.37 5.04
CA LYS A 130 -32.93 2.24 6.00
C LYS A 130 -31.60 1.66 6.49
N LYS A 131 -31.29 0.41 6.14
CA LYS A 131 -30.07 -0.29 6.54
C LYS A 131 -29.11 -0.35 5.37
N THR A 132 -27.82 -0.35 5.69
CA THR A 132 -26.78 -0.68 4.72
C THR A 132 -26.93 -2.12 4.25
N VAL A 133 -26.64 -2.38 2.98
CA VAL A 133 -26.61 -3.75 2.45
C VAL A 133 -25.41 -4.48 3.03
N ASP A 134 -25.62 -5.69 3.55
CA ASP A 134 -24.53 -6.55 4.01
C ASP A 134 -23.72 -7.07 2.81
N ILE A 135 -22.39 -7.10 2.93
CA ILE A 135 -21.49 -7.54 1.84
C ILE A 135 -21.84 -8.95 1.35
N LYS A 136 -22.21 -9.85 2.26
CA LYS A 136 -22.62 -11.23 1.94
C LYS A 136 -23.87 -11.34 1.05
N ASP A 137 -24.67 -10.27 0.98
CA ASP A 137 -25.90 -10.19 0.18
C ASP A 137 -25.65 -9.46 -1.15
N MET A 138 -24.41 -9.07 -1.44
CA MET A 138 -23.97 -8.51 -2.72
C MET A 138 -23.50 -9.62 -3.68
N PHE A 139 -23.47 -9.28 -4.96
CA PHE A 139 -22.98 -10.15 -6.04
C PHE A 139 -22.31 -9.29 -7.11
N ILE A 140 -21.53 -9.91 -8.00
CA ILE A 140 -20.98 -9.28 -9.21
C ILE A 140 -21.78 -9.79 -10.40
N ASP A 141 -22.32 -8.84 -11.16
CA ASP A 141 -22.98 -9.09 -12.44
C ASP A 141 -21.96 -8.88 -13.57
N ILE A 142 -21.80 -9.90 -14.41
CA ILE A 142 -20.94 -9.90 -15.60
C ILE A 142 -21.75 -10.00 -16.90
N GLY A 143 -23.08 -9.98 -16.83
CA GLY A 143 -23.97 -10.14 -17.97
C GLY A 143 -24.21 -11.59 -18.42
N ALA A 144 -23.81 -12.58 -17.62
CA ALA A 144 -24.11 -13.98 -17.89
C ALA A 144 -25.58 -14.31 -17.56
N SER A 145 -26.19 -15.19 -18.36
CA SER A 145 -27.57 -15.66 -18.22
C SER A 145 -27.67 -17.04 -17.55
N ALA A 146 -26.54 -17.74 -17.40
CA ALA A 146 -26.47 -19.04 -16.75
C ALA A 146 -25.07 -19.30 -16.16
N LYS A 147 -25.01 -20.21 -15.19
CA LYS A 147 -23.75 -20.67 -14.58
C LYS A 147 -22.72 -21.16 -15.59
N GLU A 148 -23.17 -21.94 -16.59
CA GLU A 148 -22.26 -22.55 -17.56
C GLU A 148 -21.65 -21.50 -18.51
N GLU A 149 -22.38 -20.43 -18.82
CA GLU A 149 -21.86 -19.32 -19.64
C GLU A 149 -20.74 -18.56 -18.91
N ALA A 150 -20.93 -18.23 -17.63
CA ALA A 150 -19.88 -17.61 -16.82
C ALA A 150 -18.61 -18.48 -16.71
N LYS A 151 -18.78 -19.81 -16.59
CA LYS A 151 -17.65 -20.76 -16.60
C LYS A 151 -16.98 -20.85 -17.97
N GLU A 152 -17.74 -20.78 -19.05
CA GLU A 152 -17.23 -20.78 -20.43
C GLU A 152 -16.33 -19.56 -20.66
N TRP A 153 -16.71 -18.39 -20.14
CA TRP A 153 -15.89 -17.17 -20.18
C TRP A 153 -14.64 -17.25 -19.28
N GLY A 154 -14.56 -18.26 -18.41
CA GLY A 154 -13.37 -18.60 -17.64
C GLY A 154 -13.47 -18.41 -16.14
N VAL A 155 -14.58 -17.88 -15.62
CA VAL A 155 -14.75 -17.55 -14.19
C VAL A 155 -14.70 -18.81 -13.33
N ARG A 156 -13.88 -18.78 -12.28
CA ARG A 156 -13.70 -19.87 -11.32
C ARG A 156 -13.58 -19.36 -9.90
N PRO A 157 -14.01 -20.15 -8.90
CA PRO A 157 -13.64 -19.89 -7.50
C PRO A 157 -12.12 -19.76 -7.35
N GLY A 158 -11.68 -18.74 -6.63
CA GLY A 158 -10.26 -18.39 -6.47
C GLY A 158 -9.76 -17.27 -7.40
N ASP A 159 -10.47 -16.95 -8.49
CA ASP A 159 -10.09 -15.83 -9.37
C ASP A 159 -10.11 -14.51 -8.58
N MET A 160 -9.08 -13.68 -8.78
CA MET A 160 -9.04 -12.35 -8.17
C MET A 160 -9.99 -11.39 -8.86
N VAL A 161 -10.51 -10.46 -8.08
CA VAL A 161 -11.36 -9.37 -8.51
C VAL A 161 -10.81 -8.08 -7.93
N VAL A 162 -10.50 -7.11 -8.79
CA VAL A 162 -9.94 -5.82 -8.40
C VAL A 162 -10.88 -4.67 -8.74
N PRO A 163 -10.85 -3.58 -7.97
CA PRO A 163 -11.46 -2.31 -8.37
C PRO A 163 -10.97 -1.86 -9.75
N HIS A 164 -11.86 -1.30 -10.55
CA HIS A 164 -11.48 -0.60 -11.77
C HIS A 164 -11.58 0.91 -11.57
N PHE A 165 -10.47 1.61 -11.79
CA PHE A 165 -10.43 3.07 -11.78
C PHE A 165 -9.31 3.60 -12.68
N GLU A 166 -9.54 4.72 -13.34
CA GLU A 166 -8.54 5.36 -14.22
C GLU A 166 -7.68 6.34 -13.42
N PHE A 167 -6.36 6.16 -13.46
CA PHE A 167 -5.42 7.14 -12.90
C PHE A 167 -5.66 8.53 -13.48
N THR A 168 -5.96 9.49 -12.60
CA THR A 168 -6.37 10.84 -12.99
C THR A 168 -5.56 11.89 -12.22
N VAL A 169 -4.89 12.76 -12.96
CA VAL A 169 -4.30 13.99 -12.42
C VAL A 169 -5.41 15.04 -12.33
N MET A 170 -5.67 15.56 -11.14
CA MET A 170 -6.73 16.54 -10.92
C MET A 170 -6.36 17.92 -11.49
N ASN A 171 -7.30 18.88 -11.45
CA ASN A 171 -7.04 20.26 -11.87
C ASN A 171 -5.86 20.91 -11.13
N ASN A 172 -5.70 20.61 -9.84
CA ASN A 172 -4.42 20.81 -9.16
C ASN A 172 -3.53 19.61 -9.50
N PRO A 173 -2.44 19.78 -10.27
CA PRO A 173 -1.62 18.66 -10.74
C PRO A 173 -0.86 17.94 -9.63
N LYS A 174 -0.84 18.50 -8.40
CA LYS A 174 -0.30 17.83 -7.22
C LYS A 174 -1.27 16.83 -6.59
N MET A 175 -2.55 16.91 -6.92
CA MET A 175 -3.57 16.00 -6.40
C MET A 175 -3.76 14.85 -7.39
N LEU A 176 -3.49 13.62 -6.95
CA LEU A 176 -3.47 12.44 -7.80
C LEU A 176 -4.53 11.45 -7.34
N LEU A 177 -5.45 11.10 -8.24
CA LEU A 177 -6.59 10.22 -7.96
C LEU A 177 -6.37 8.86 -8.64
N ALA A 178 -6.35 7.78 -7.87
CA ALA A 178 -6.12 6.43 -8.39
C ALA A 178 -6.67 5.37 -7.43
N LYS A 179 -6.82 4.13 -7.90
CA LYS A 179 -6.94 2.96 -7.02
C LYS A 179 -5.59 2.63 -6.39
N ALA A 180 -5.59 1.85 -5.32
CA ALA A 180 -4.39 1.22 -4.76
C ALA A 180 -3.27 2.21 -4.40
N TRP A 181 -3.58 3.47 -4.04
CA TRP A 181 -2.57 4.30 -3.40
C TRP A 181 -2.01 3.63 -2.15
N ASP A 182 -2.91 2.96 -1.44
CA ASP A 182 -2.65 1.92 -0.45
C ASP A 182 -2.31 0.59 -1.16
N ASN A 183 -1.05 0.16 -1.22
CA ASN A 183 0.15 0.90 -0.82
C ASN A 183 1.20 0.97 -1.96
N ARG A 184 0.72 1.18 -3.19
CA ARG A 184 1.60 1.42 -4.33
C ARG A 184 2.45 2.68 -4.16
N ILE A 185 2.03 3.62 -3.31
CA ILE A 185 2.86 4.78 -2.95
C ILE A 185 4.07 4.38 -2.11
N GLY A 186 3.95 3.43 -1.18
CA GLY A 186 5.06 2.87 -0.42
C GLY A 186 6.07 2.15 -1.31
N CYS A 187 5.59 1.36 -2.28
CA CYS A 187 6.46 0.75 -3.30
C CYS A 187 7.22 1.82 -4.11
N ALA A 188 6.54 2.91 -4.51
CA ALA A 188 7.15 4.01 -5.21
C ALA A 188 8.21 4.75 -4.37
N ILE A 189 7.98 4.89 -3.06
CA ILE A 189 8.95 5.49 -2.13
C ILE A 189 10.21 4.61 -2.05
N ALA A 190 10.05 3.29 -1.91
CA ALA A 190 11.18 2.37 -1.89
C ALA A 190 12.00 2.44 -3.20
N ILE A 191 11.34 2.53 -4.36
CA ILE A 191 11.99 2.72 -5.66
C ILE A 191 12.81 4.02 -5.67
N ASP A 192 12.18 5.15 -5.37
CA ASP A 192 12.82 6.46 -5.55
C ASP A 192 13.88 6.75 -4.48
N VAL A 193 13.79 6.14 -3.28
CA VAL A 193 14.90 6.15 -2.32
C VAL A 193 16.11 5.41 -2.89
N LEU A 194 15.94 4.19 -3.43
CA LEU A 194 17.05 3.46 -4.04
C LEU A 194 17.62 4.21 -5.26
N LYS A 195 16.75 4.86 -6.05
CA LYS A 195 17.16 5.74 -7.16
C LYS A 195 18.07 6.87 -6.69
N ASN A 196 17.70 7.57 -5.62
CA ASN A 196 18.52 8.65 -5.05
C ASN A 196 19.87 8.13 -4.51
N LEU A 197 19.90 6.91 -3.99
CA LEU A 197 21.11 6.30 -3.44
C LEU A 197 22.04 5.70 -4.50
N LYS A 198 21.62 5.63 -5.77
CA LYS A 198 22.41 5.00 -6.84
C LYS A 198 23.83 5.54 -6.93
N ASP A 199 23.95 6.87 -6.95
CA ASP A 199 25.18 7.62 -7.17
C ASP A 199 25.69 8.34 -5.89
N GLU A 200 25.08 8.05 -4.75
CA GLU A 200 25.43 8.63 -3.44
C GLU A 200 26.16 7.60 -2.59
N LYS A 201 27.12 8.05 -1.78
CA LYS A 201 27.72 7.21 -0.74
C LYS A 201 26.80 7.17 0.47
N HIS A 202 26.54 5.98 0.99
CA HIS A 202 25.79 5.76 2.23
C HIS A 202 26.44 4.65 3.07
N PRO A 203 26.43 4.74 4.41
CA PRO A 203 27.24 3.89 5.29
C PRO A 203 26.57 2.55 5.63
N ASN A 204 25.69 2.04 4.76
CA ASN A 204 24.78 0.93 5.06
C ASN A 204 24.38 0.11 3.83
N VAL A 205 23.64 -0.97 4.07
CA VAL A 205 22.99 -1.79 3.03
C VAL A 205 21.49 -1.55 3.12
N VAL A 206 20.89 -1.11 2.02
CA VAL A 206 19.47 -0.70 1.97
C VAL A 206 18.67 -1.73 1.21
N TYR A 207 17.52 -2.10 1.75
CA TYR A 207 16.59 -3.05 1.16
C TYR A 207 15.28 -2.34 0.84
N GLY A 208 15.02 -2.11 -0.45
CA GLY A 208 13.71 -1.69 -0.94
C GLY A 208 12.80 -2.92 -1.07
N VAL A 209 11.76 -3.00 -0.26
CA VAL A 209 10.90 -4.17 -0.16
C VAL A 209 9.47 -3.84 -0.60
N GLY A 210 8.94 -4.67 -1.48
CA GLY A 210 7.51 -4.76 -1.77
C GLY A 210 6.98 -6.02 -1.09
N THR A 211 6.38 -5.90 0.09
CA THR A 211 5.81 -7.03 0.83
C THR A 211 4.55 -7.53 0.14
N VAL A 212 4.09 -8.73 0.51
CA VAL A 212 2.82 -9.30 0.03
C VAL A 212 1.87 -9.55 1.20
N GLN A 213 0.57 -9.51 0.94
CA GLN A 213 -0.48 -9.85 1.90
C GLN A 213 -0.41 -9.03 3.21
N GLU A 214 -0.15 -7.74 3.12
CA GLU A 214 -0.29 -6.80 4.24
C GLU A 214 -1.75 -6.75 4.70
N GLU A 215 -2.67 -6.61 3.74
CA GLU A 215 -4.09 -6.30 3.96
C GLU A 215 -4.87 -7.41 4.67
N VAL A 216 -4.25 -8.59 4.78
CA VAL A 216 -4.80 -9.79 5.44
C VAL A 216 -3.97 -10.22 6.66
N GLY A 217 -3.13 -9.31 7.17
CA GLY A 217 -2.45 -9.43 8.45
C GLY A 217 -0.93 -9.36 8.38
N LEU A 218 -0.37 -8.39 7.66
CA LEU A 218 1.05 -8.02 7.71
C LEU A 218 1.99 -9.20 7.39
N ARG A 219 1.57 -10.10 6.49
CA ARG A 219 2.14 -11.46 6.42
C ARG A 219 3.50 -11.48 5.74
N GLY A 220 3.62 -10.80 4.60
CA GLY A 220 4.85 -10.70 3.82
C GLY A 220 5.93 -9.90 4.53
N ALA A 221 5.57 -8.90 5.36
CA ALA A 221 6.53 -8.22 6.23
C ALA A 221 7.26 -9.20 7.14
N LYS A 222 6.55 -10.15 7.76
CA LYS A 222 7.17 -11.14 8.65
C LYS A 222 8.19 -12.01 7.91
N THR A 223 7.83 -12.53 6.74
CA THR A 223 8.70 -13.44 5.97
C THR A 223 9.89 -12.72 5.33
N SER A 224 9.65 -11.53 4.77
CA SER A 224 10.71 -10.71 4.18
C SER A 224 11.69 -10.19 5.24
N THR A 225 11.20 -9.75 6.40
CA THR A 225 12.05 -9.35 7.53
C THR A 225 12.91 -10.51 8.02
N PHE A 226 12.33 -11.71 8.15
CA PHE A 226 13.11 -12.88 8.54
C PHE A 226 14.22 -13.22 7.53
N LYS A 227 13.98 -12.97 6.24
CA LYS A 227 14.99 -13.18 5.20
C LYS A 227 16.10 -12.11 5.22
N VAL A 228 15.72 -10.84 5.42
CA VAL A 228 16.66 -9.69 5.39
C VAL A 228 17.46 -9.58 6.70
N GLN A 229 16.83 -9.85 7.85
CA GLN A 229 17.34 -9.58 9.20
C GLN A 229 17.83 -8.13 9.33
N PRO A 230 16.96 -7.12 9.16
CA PRO A 230 17.37 -5.71 9.19
C PRO A 230 17.74 -5.26 10.60
N ASP A 231 18.62 -4.27 10.69
CA ASP A 231 18.98 -3.58 11.94
C ASP A 231 18.03 -2.41 12.24
N ILE A 232 17.50 -1.75 11.20
CA ILE A 232 16.48 -0.69 11.28
C ILE A 232 15.45 -0.92 10.18
N ALA A 233 14.19 -0.59 10.44
CA ALA A 233 13.16 -0.64 9.41
C ALA A 233 12.25 0.59 9.36
N PHE A 234 11.82 0.93 8.15
CA PHE A 234 10.78 1.89 7.87
C PHE A 234 9.65 1.21 7.09
N ALA A 235 8.44 1.15 7.65
CA ALA A 235 7.27 0.90 6.81
C ALA A 235 6.80 2.22 6.21
N VAL A 236 6.67 2.24 4.89
CA VAL A 236 6.17 3.38 4.14
C VAL A 236 4.78 3.03 3.64
N ASP A 237 3.78 3.75 4.14
CA ASP A 237 2.37 3.41 3.91
C ASP A 237 1.51 4.65 3.63
N VAL A 238 0.20 4.47 3.48
CA VAL A 238 -0.77 5.56 3.53
C VAL A 238 -1.25 5.78 4.97
N GLY A 239 -1.59 7.04 5.26
CA GLY A 239 -2.23 7.45 6.51
C GLY A 239 -3.62 8.01 6.22
N ILE A 240 -4.48 8.08 7.23
CA ILE A 240 -5.83 8.62 7.06
C ILE A 240 -5.78 10.14 7.07
N ALA A 241 -6.18 10.76 5.96
CA ALA A 241 -6.31 12.22 5.90
C ALA A 241 -7.60 12.70 6.59
N GLY A 242 -7.46 13.61 7.56
CA GLY A 242 -8.54 14.23 8.33
C GLY A 242 -9.04 15.56 7.77
N ASP A 243 -8.60 15.96 6.59
CA ASP A 243 -8.91 17.25 5.97
C ASP A 243 -10.15 17.22 5.04
N THR A 244 -11.06 16.26 5.28
CA THR A 244 -12.33 16.14 4.57
C THR A 244 -13.51 16.70 5.40
N PRO A 245 -14.59 17.18 4.76
CA PRO A 245 -15.72 17.75 5.48
C PRO A 245 -16.33 16.77 6.50
N GLY A 246 -16.42 17.21 7.76
CA GLY A 246 -17.04 16.43 8.84
C GLY A 246 -16.06 15.65 9.71
N VAL A 247 -14.76 15.61 9.37
CA VAL A 247 -13.71 15.03 10.22
C VAL A 247 -13.08 16.11 11.09
N THR A 248 -12.80 15.78 12.35
CA THR A 248 -12.12 16.67 13.29
C THR A 248 -10.64 16.30 13.44
N ASP A 249 -9.80 17.27 13.82
CA ASP A 249 -8.37 17.03 14.09
C ASP A 249 -8.13 15.99 15.21
N LYS A 250 -9.15 15.72 16.06
CA LYS A 250 -9.09 14.67 17.10
C LYS A 250 -9.25 13.27 16.51
N GLU A 251 -9.95 13.15 15.38
CA GLU A 251 -10.27 11.87 14.75
C GLU A 251 -9.20 11.45 13.73
N ALA A 252 -8.64 12.41 12.99
CA ALA A 252 -7.52 12.19 12.09
C ALA A 252 -6.69 13.48 11.95
N MET A 253 -5.38 13.39 12.14
CA MET A 253 -4.49 14.57 12.15
C MET A 253 -3.89 14.88 10.78
N GLY A 254 -3.71 13.85 9.93
CA GLY A 254 -3.04 13.98 8.64
C GLY A 254 -3.74 14.94 7.68
N LYS A 255 -2.99 15.83 7.04
CA LYS A 255 -3.49 16.77 6.03
C LYS A 255 -2.67 16.65 4.76
N LEU A 256 -3.34 16.58 3.60
CA LEU A 256 -2.65 16.49 2.31
C LEU A 256 -1.86 17.77 2.04
N GLY A 257 -0.63 17.62 1.56
CA GLY A 257 0.27 18.71 1.20
C GLY A 257 1.08 19.30 2.35
N ASN A 258 0.91 18.78 3.57
CA ASN A 258 1.63 19.24 4.76
C ASN A 258 2.85 18.36 5.11
N GLY A 259 3.26 17.45 4.22
CA GLY A 259 4.42 16.57 4.37
C GLY A 259 4.07 15.16 4.87
N PRO A 260 5.06 14.23 4.89
CA PRO A 260 4.93 12.92 5.51
C PRO A 260 4.39 12.96 6.93
N ALA A 261 3.59 11.97 7.29
CA ALA A 261 3.15 11.74 8.66
C ALA A 261 4.04 10.70 9.36
N ILE A 262 4.72 11.13 10.44
CA ILE A 262 5.50 10.27 11.32
C ILE A 262 4.53 9.65 12.34
N VAL A 263 4.36 8.33 12.26
CA VAL A 263 3.38 7.61 13.09
C VAL A 263 3.96 7.36 14.46
N LEU A 264 3.35 7.96 15.48
CA LEU A 264 3.74 7.79 16.89
C LEU A 264 3.30 6.43 17.43
N TYR A 265 2.09 6.02 17.04
CA TYR A 265 1.39 4.84 17.51
C TYR A 265 0.42 4.36 16.44
N ASP A 266 0.39 3.05 16.20
CA ASP A 266 -0.72 2.37 15.55
C ASP A 266 -1.08 1.09 16.35
N ALA A 267 -2.14 0.38 15.96
CA ALA A 267 -2.59 -0.80 16.69
C ALA A 267 -1.60 -1.98 16.65
N SER A 268 -0.64 -1.97 15.71
CA SER A 268 0.36 -3.03 15.55
C SER A 268 1.73 -2.66 16.13
N MET A 269 2.05 -1.38 16.33
CA MET A 269 3.34 -0.92 16.84
C MET A 269 3.28 0.42 17.61
N VAL A 270 4.03 0.50 18.71
CA VAL A 270 4.46 1.77 19.31
C VAL A 270 5.81 2.16 18.69
N SER A 271 5.92 3.35 18.09
CA SER A 271 7.16 3.77 17.41
C SER A 271 8.39 3.74 18.33
N HIS A 272 9.52 3.27 17.79
CA HIS A 272 10.77 3.27 18.54
C HIS A 272 11.23 4.72 18.78
N LYS A 273 11.26 5.15 20.06
CA LYS A 273 11.54 6.55 20.44
C LYS A 273 12.85 7.08 19.86
N GLY A 274 13.96 6.34 20.02
CA GLY A 274 15.27 6.79 19.53
C GLY A 274 15.30 6.96 18.01
N LEU A 275 14.56 6.12 17.27
CA LEU A 275 14.49 6.20 15.82
C LEU A 275 13.59 7.35 15.37
N ARG A 276 12.43 7.51 16.01
CA ARG A 276 11.52 8.64 15.76
C ARG A 276 12.22 9.97 15.97
N ASP A 277 12.88 10.16 17.11
CA ASP A 277 13.55 11.42 17.44
C ASP A 277 14.73 11.68 16.48
N PHE A 278 15.44 10.63 16.06
CA PHE A 278 16.47 10.74 15.02
C PHE A 278 15.88 11.23 13.68
N VAL A 279 14.77 10.64 13.23
CA VAL A 279 14.11 11.02 11.97
C VAL A 279 13.61 12.47 12.02
N THR A 280 12.98 12.89 13.11
CA THR A 280 12.49 14.28 13.25
C THR A 280 13.64 15.28 13.25
N ASN A 281 14.76 14.96 13.91
CA ASN A 281 15.94 15.83 13.90
C ASN A 281 16.54 15.99 12.50
N VAL A 282 16.56 14.91 11.70
CA VAL A 282 17.01 14.98 10.30
C VAL A 282 16.04 15.83 9.46
N ALA A 283 14.73 15.68 9.67
CA ALA A 283 13.73 16.49 8.99
C ALA A 283 13.91 17.98 9.30
N ASP A 284 14.09 18.33 10.57
CA ASP A 284 14.33 19.70 11.05
C ASP A 284 15.63 20.29 10.48
N GLU A 285 16.73 19.53 10.51
CA GLU A 285 18.02 19.95 9.94
C GLU A 285 17.92 20.26 8.44
N LYS A 286 17.11 19.47 7.71
CA LYS A 286 16.98 19.56 6.25
C LYS A 286 15.81 20.44 5.80
N GLY A 287 15.07 21.03 6.74
CA GLY A 287 13.87 21.83 6.47
C GLY A 287 12.81 21.05 5.69
N ILE A 288 12.65 19.76 5.97
CA ILE A 288 11.64 18.91 5.34
C ILE A 288 10.38 18.96 6.20
N PRO A 289 9.21 19.35 5.64
CA PRO A 289 7.97 19.36 6.40
C PRO A 289 7.56 17.94 6.79
N TYR A 290 7.02 17.79 7.99
CA TYR A 290 6.40 16.55 8.45
C TYR A 290 5.27 16.88 9.43
N GLN A 291 4.45 15.88 9.69
CA GLN A 291 3.35 15.91 10.64
C GLN A 291 3.51 14.72 11.58
N PHE A 292 2.87 14.77 12.74
CA PHE A 292 2.70 13.58 13.57
C PHE A 292 1.32 12.98 13.35
N ASP A 293 1.24 11.66 13.43
CA ASP A 293 -0.04 10.96 13.37
C ASP A 293 -0.12 9.79 14.37
N ALA A 294 -1.33 9.35 14.65
CA ALA A 294 -1.60 8.13 15.39
C ALA A 294 -2.81 7.42 14.77
N ILE A 295 -2.73 6.09 14.62
CA ILE A 295 -3.71 5.29 13.90
C ILE A 295 -4.26 4.19 14.84
N PRO A 296 -5.21 4.51 15.75
CA PRO A 296 -5.60 3.56 16.81
C PRO A 296 -6.28 2.29 16.33
N GLY A 297 -6.86 2.29 15.13
CA GLY A 297 -7.63 1.17 14.58
C GLY A 297 -7.00 0.50 13.36
N GLY A 298 -5.82 0.95 12.94
CA GLY A 298 -5.07 0.40 11.81
C GLY A 298 -3.72 -0.12 12.26
N GLY A 299 -3.08 -0.93 11.43
CA GLY A 299 -1.70 -1.37 11.61
C GLY A 299 -0.94 -1.12 10.32
N THR A 300 0.38 -1.19 10.42
CA THR A 300 1.27 -1.16 9.26
C THR A 300 2.21 -2.35 9.31
N ASP A 301 2.90 -2.63 8.20
CA ASP A 301 3.91 -3.69 8.11
C ASP A 301 4.95 -3.63 9.24
N SER A 302 5.28 -2.43 9.77
CA SER A 302 6.17 -2.26 10.93
C SER A 302 5.74 -3.11 12.14
N GLY A 303 4.45 -3.37 12.31
CA GLY A 303 3.92 -4.26 13.34
C GLY A 303 4.47 -5.68 13.28
N SER A 304 4.61 -6.25 12.09
CA SER A 304 5.26 -7.56 11.89
C SER A 304 6.78 -7.45 11.89
N ILE A 305 7.34 -6.38 11.32
CA ILE A 305 8.79 -6.20 11.20
C ILE A 305 9.44 -6.13 12.59
N HIS A 306 8.93 -5.26 13.48
CA HIS A 306 9.60 -4.94 14.75
C HIS A 306 9.65 -6.09 15.75
N ILE A 307 8.76 -7.08 15.63
CA ILE A 307 8.72 -8.30 16.48
C ILE A 307 9.39 -9.51 15.83
N THR A 308 9.92 -9.38 14.61
CA THR A 308 10.57 -10.51 13.93
C THR A 308 12.03 -10.63 14.38
N ALA A 309 12.53 -11.87 14.43
CA ALA A 309 13.87 -12.22 14.89
C ALA A 309 14.15 -11.75 16.34
N ASN A 310 15.19 -10.93 16.55
CA ASN A 310 15.56 -10.42 17.87
C ASN A 310 14.87 -9.08 18.22
N GLY A 311 13.91 -8.66 17.40
CA GLY A 311 13.33 -7.33 17.43
C GLY A 311 14.10 -6.36 16.54
N VAL A 312 13.38 -5.40 15.95
CA VAL A 312 13.94 -4.40 15.03
C VAL A 312 13.39 -3.02 15.41
N PRO A 313 14.22 -2.04 15.77
CA PRO A 313 13.77 -0.66 15.89
C PRO A 313 13.16 -0.20 14.57
N ALA A 314 11.86 0.13 14.61
CA ALA A 314 11.09 0.45 13.42
C ALA A 314 10.24 1.71 13.63
N LEU A 315 9.93 2.36 12.50
CA LEU A 315 9.09 3.55 12.43
C LEU A 315 8.24 3.50 11.16
N SER A 316 6.94 3.77 11.28
CA SER A 316 6.09 3.94 10.12
C SER A 316 6.05 5.41 9.71
N ILE A 317 6.24 5.68 8.42
CA ILE A 317 6.15 7.00 7.80
C ILE A 317 5.09 6.91 6.72
N THR A 318 4.02 7.69 6.85
CA THR A 318 2.84 7.55 6.00
C THR A 318 2.58 8.77 5.13
N ILE A 319 1.91 8.56 4.00
CA ILE A 319 1.38 9.60 3.13
C ILE A 319 -0.10 9.82 3.45
N PRO A 320 -0.50 10.98 3.99
CA PRO A 320 -1.91 11.28 4.21
C PRO A 320 -2.69 11.12 2.90
N THR A 321 -3.67 10.23 2.92
CA THR A 321 -4.43 9.83 1.75
C THR A 321 -5.92 9.81 2.09
N ARG A 322 -6.74 10.38 1.21
CA ARG A 322 -8.20 10.37 1.34
C ARG A 322 -8.77 9.13 0.66
N TYR A 323 -9.85 8.60 1.23
CA TYR A 323 -10.67 7.55 0.62
C TYR A 323 -9.90 6.23 0.36
N ILE A 324 -8.97 5.88 1.26
CA ILE A 324 -8.29 4.58 1.25
C ILE A 324 -9.30 3.42 1.34
N HIS A 325 -8.89 2.21 0.94
CA HIS A 325 -9.75 1.02 0.89
C HIS A 325 -11.04 1.23 0.09
N SER A 326 -10.92 1.92 -1.05
CA SER A 326 -12.02 2.20 -1.98
C SER A 326 -11.53 2.12 -3.43
N HIS A 327 -12.43 2.38 -4.39
CA HIS A 327 -12.06 2.38 -5.82
C HIS A 327 -11.17 3.56 -6.20
N ALA A 328 -11.19 4.66 -5.44
CA ALA A 328 -10.49 5.88 -5.79
C ALA A 328 -10.01 6.62 -4.54
N ALA A 329 -8.71 6.59 -4.30
CA ALA A 329 -8.04 7.32 -3.26
C ALA A 329 -7.36 8.57 -3.84
N LEU A 330 -7.16 9.60 -3.02
CA LEU A 330 -6.55 10.86 -3.41
C LEU A 330 -5.38 11.19 -2.48
N LEU A 331 -4.20 11.45 -3.04
CA LEU A 331 -3.02 11.91 -2.30
C LEU A 331 -2.37 13.15 -2.93
N HIS A 332 -1.42 13.74 -2.22
CA HIS A 332 -0.67 14.92 -2.66
C HIS A 332 0.79 14.56 -3.03
N ARG A 333 1.22 14.96 -4.23
CA ARG A 333 2.55 14.66 -4.77
C ARG A 333 3.71 15.17 -3.90
N ASP A 334 3.60 16.37 -3.33
CA ASP A 334 4.69 16.90 -2.50
C ASP A 334 4.91 16.06 -1.22
N ASP A 335 3.87 15.41 -0.69
CA ASP A 335 4.02 14.57 0.51
C ASP A 335 4.87 13.34 0.18
N TYR A 336 4.59 12.73 -0.98
CA TYR A 336 5.41 11.66 -1.55
C TYR A 336 6.86 12.09 -1.77
N GLU A 337 7.09 13.21 -2.47
CA GLU A 337 8.45 13.69 -2.78
C GLU A 337 9.24 14.05 -1.50
N ASN A 338 8.60 14.67 -0.51
CA ASN A 338 9.23 14.94 0.79
C ASN A 338 9.51 13.68 1.60
N THR A 339 8.68 12.64 1.45
CA THR A 339 8.92 11.34 2.12
C THR A 339 10.15 10.65 1.56
N VAL A 340 10.27 10.61 0.22
CA VAL A 340 11.48 10.11 -0.45
C VAL A 340 12.71 10.89 0.04
N LYS A 341 12.63 12.23 0.03
CA LYS A 341 13.73 13.10 0.50
C LYS A 341 14.11 12.83 1.95
N LEU A 342 13.13 12.70 2.85
CA LEU A 342 13.36 12.44 4.27
C LEU A 342 14.08 11.11 4.47
N ILE A 343 13.57 10.03 3.89
CA ILE A 343 14.14 8.70 4.07
C ILE A 343 15.53 8.62 3.46
N THR A 344 15.77 9.22 2.29
CA THR A 344 17.11 9.32 1.70
C THR A 344 18.10 10.00 2.66
N GLU A 345 17.75 11.15 3.23
CA GLU A 345 18.65 11.88 4.14
C GLU A 345 18.87 11.15 5.48
N VAL A 346 17.84 10.45 5.98
CA VAL A 346 17.93 9.59 7.17
C VAL A 346 18.89 8.44 6.91
N VAL A 347 18.71 7.71 5.80
CA VAL A 347 19.57 6.58 5.41
C VAL A 347 21.03 7.00 5.30
N LYS A 348 21.32 8.17 4.73
CA LYS A 348 22.69 8.69 4.60
C LYS A 348 23.39 8.91 5.96
N LYS A 349 22.65 8.98 7.06
CA LYS A 349 23.15 9.18 8.42
C LYS A 349 23.05 7.93 9.32
N LEU A 350 22.53 6.82 8.83
CA LEU A 350 22.41 5.57 9.60
C LEU A 350 23.68 4.71 9.45
N ASP A 351 24.78 5.18 10.02
CA ASP A 351 25.98 4.35 10.21
C ASP A 351 25.84 3.38 11.40
N ARG A 352 26.82 2.48 11.57
CA ARG A 352 26.79 1.47 12.64
C ARG A 352 26.72 2.09 14.04
N GLU A 353 27.47 3.16 14.28
CA GLU A 353 27.49 3.83 15.59
C GLU A 353 26.10 4.43 15.92
N THR A 354 25.51 5.11 14.96
CA THR A 354 24.18 5.72 15.09
C THR A 354 23.10 4.67 15.31
N VAL A 355 23.14 3.56 14.57
CA VAL A 355 22.19 2.44 14.76
C VAL A 355 22.35 1.79 16.14
N ASN A 356 23.58 1.61 16.63
CA ASN A 356 23.82 1.07 17.97
C ASN A 356 23.28 2.02 19.06
N ARG A 357 23.53 3.32 18.93
CA ARG A 357 22.99 4.33 19.85
C ARG A 357 21.46 4.36 19.83
N ILE A 358 20.83 4.24 18.66
CA ILE A 358 19.37 4.16 18.56
C ILE A 358 18.86 2.90 19.27
N THR A 359 19.55 1.76 19.18
CA THR A 359 19.03 0.48 19.67
C THR A 359 19.28 0.27 21.17
N PHE A 360 20.41 0.74 21.71
CA PHE A 360 20.89 0.33 23.03
C PHE A 360 21.07 1.45 24.06
N ASP A 361 21.05 2.72 23.62
CA ASP A 361 21.10 3.90 24.50
C ASP A 361 19.71 4.58 24.57
#